data_AF-A0A1T5G5E5-F1
#
_entry.id   AF-A0A1T5G5E5-F1
#
_cell.length_a   1.000
_cell.length_b   1.000
_cell.length_c   1.000
_cell.angle_alpha   90.00
_cell.angle_beta   90.00
_cell.angle_gamma   90.00
#
_symmetry.space_group_name_H-M   'P 1'
#
loop_
_entity.id
_entity.type
_entity.pdbx_description
1 polymer ?
#
loop_
_entity_poly.entity_id
_entity_poly.type
_entity_poly.pdbx_seq_one_letter_code
_entity_poly.pdbx_strand_id
1 'polypeptide(L)'
;MMLTSVPDDYLIEGTLLGVAGGLMGASLAWLALLPFPPVDEAQVGALPIDRAQGDFLLAILLTSLAAMLASLLPARRAARIDPVDAIGT
;
A
#
# COMPACT_ATOMS: atom_id res chain seq x y z
N MET A 1 11.69 -18.96 -20.51
CA MET A 1 10.83 -17.76 -20.46
C MET A 1 9.69 -18.08 -19.50
N MET A 2 9.82 -17.68 -18.23
CA MET A 2 9.18 -18.34 -17.07
C MET A 2 8.31 -17.38 -16.25
N LEU A 3 7.85 -16.28 -16.86
CA LEU A 3 7.13 -15.18 -16.19
C LEU A 3 5.60 -15.24 -16.34
N THR A 4 5.04 -16.23 -17.03
CA THR A 4 3.58 -16.31 -17.31
C THR A 4 2.82 -17.28 -16.40
N SER A 5 3.39 -17.69 -15.26
CA SER A 5 2.82 -18.74 -14.38
C SER A 5 2.03 -18.21 -13.17
N VAL A 6 1.82 -16.90 -13.09
CA VAL A 6 1.09 -16.23 -11.99
C VAL A 6 -0.14 -15.56 -12.60
N PRO A 7 -1.36 -15.75 -12.06
CA PRO A 7 -2.55 -15.09 -12.59
C PRO A 7 -2.43 -13.58 -12.36
N ASP A 8 -2.46 -12.83 -13.45
CA ASP A 8 -2.20 -11.38 -13.49
C ASP A 8 -3.21 -10.59 -12.65
N ASP A 9 -4.44 -11.07 -12.54
CA ASP A 9 -5.52 -10.41 -11.80
C ASP A 9 -5.17 -10.19 -10.32
N TYR A 10 -4.66 -11.20 -9.63
CA TYR A 10 -4.26 -11.07 -8.22
C TYR A 10 -3.16 -10.03 -8.02
N LEU A 11 -2.22 -9.94 -8.96
CA LEU A 11 -1.12 -9.00 -8.89
C LEU A 11 -1.63 -7.57 -9.11
N ILE A 12 -2.48 -7.37 -10.12
CA ILE A 12 -3.09 -6.08 -10.45
C ILE A 12 -4.01 -5.63 -9.32
N GLU A 13 -4.92 -6.48 -8.84
CA GLU A 13 -5.83 -6.15 -7.73
C GLU A 13 -5.07 -5.83 -6.44
N GLY A 14 -4.06 -6.64 -6.09
CA GLY A 14 -3.22 -6.39 -4.93
C GLY A 14 -2.47 -5.06 -5.03
N THR A 15 -1.95 -4.72 -6.21
CA THR A 15 -1.27 -3.45 -6.45
C THR A 15 -2.23 -2.27 -6.38
N LEU A 16 -3.43 -2.39 -6.99
CA LEU A 16 -4.47 -1.35 -6.95
C LEU A 16 -4.95 -1.10 -5.52
N LEU A 17 -5.18 -2.16 -4.74
CA LEU A 17 -5.50 -2.07 -3.32
C LEU A 17 -4.36 -1.43 -2.52
N GLY A 18 -3.11 -1.77 -2.84
CA GLY A 18 -1.92 -1.14 -2.26
C GLY A 18 -1.87 0.37 -2.49
N VAL A 19 -2.11 0.81 -3.73
CA VAL A 19 -2.14 2.23 -4.10
C VAL A 19 -3.30 2.95 -3.41
N ALA A 20 -4.51 2.38 -3.48
CA ALA A 20 -5.68 2.96 -2.83
C ALA A 20 -5.50 3.08 -1.31
N GLY A 21 -4.98 2.02 -0.68
CA GLY A 21 -4.65 2.00 0.75
C GLY A 21 -3.55 3.00 1.11
N GLY A 22 -2.50 3.10 0.30
CA GLY A 22 -1.43 4.09 0.49
C GLY A 22 -1.94 5.53 0.39
N LEU A 23 -2.76 5.84 -0.61
CA LEU A 23 -3.39 7.16 -0.77
C LEU A 23 -4.31 7.50 0.40
N MET A 24 -5.16 6.56 0.82
CA MET A 24 -6.03 6.74 2.00
C MET A 24 -5.21 6.94 3.27
N GLY A 25 -4.19 6.11 3.50
CA GLY A 25 -3.32 6.22 4.68
C GLY A 25 -2.55 7.53 4.73
N ALA A 26 -1.97 7.97 3.60
CA ALA A 26 -1.30 9.26 3.50
C ALA A 26 -2.26 10.43 3.75
N SER A 27 -3.48 10.36 3.21
CA SER A 27 -4.51 11.38 3.43
C SER A 27 -4.93 11.45 4.91
N LEU A 28 -5.14 10.30 5.56
CA LEU A 28 -5.47 10.24 6.98
C LEU A 28 -4.32 10.75 7.85
N ALA A 29 -3.08 10.40 7.52
CA ALA A 29 -1.90 10.89 8.21
C ALA A 29 -1.75 12.42 8.05
N TRP A 30 -1.99 12.97 6.86
CA TRP A 30 -2.03 14.41 6.64
C TRP A 30 -3.11 15.11 7.48
N LEU A 31 -4.33 14.56 7.51
CA LEU A 31 -5.42 15.08 8.34
C LEU A 31 -5.06 15.04 9.83
N ALA A 32 -4.34 14.01 10.28
CA ALA A 32 -3.86 13.91 11.66
C ALA A 32 -2.81 14.98 12.03
N LEU A 33 -2.18 15.63 11.04
CA LEU A 33 -1.23 16.73 11.25
C LEU A 33 -1.88 18.11 11.37
N LEU A 34 -3.15 18.26 11.00
CA LEU A 34 -3.90 19.53 11.10
C LEU A 34 -3.88 20.19 12.50
N PRO A 35 -3.99 19.47 13.63
CA PRO A 35 -3.97 20.10 14.95
C PRO A 35 -2.58 20.57 15.41
N PHE A 36 -1.49 20.18 14.75
CA PHE A 36 -0.14 20.57 15.14
C PHE A 36 0.25 21.92 14.52
N PRO A 37 0.72 22.91 15.30
CA PRO A 37 1.15 24.19 14.74
C PRO A 37 2.34 24.02 13.79
N PRO A 38 2.47 24.90 12.77
CA PRO A 38 3.60 24.86 11.85
C PRO A 38 4.91 25.22 12.58
N VAL A 39 6.05 24.79 12.00
CA VAL A 39 7.37 24.74 12.66
C VAL A 39 7.87 26.13 13.08
N ASP A 40 7.48 27.15 12.34
CA ASP A 40 7.76 28.57 12.54
C ASP A 40 7.00 29.19 13.73
N GLU A 41 5.86 28.62 14.11
CA GLU A 41 5.04 29.05 15.25
C GLU A 41 5.19 28.13 16.47
N ALA A 42 5.99 27.07 16.36
CA ALA A 42 6.18 26.10 17.42
C ALA A 42 6.88 26.74 18.64
N GLN A 43 6.17 26.79 19.77
CA GLN A 43 6.72 27.27 21.04
C GLN A 43 7.89 26.39 21.51
N VAL A 44 8.83 26.98 22.26
CA VAL A 44 9.94 26.24 22.88
C VAL A 44 9.39 25.13 23.78
N GLY A 45 9.58 23.88 23.39
CA GLY A 45 9.06 22.69 24.07
C GLY A 45 7.94 21.94 23.32
N ALA A 46 7.42 22.49 22.22
CA ALA A 46 6.55 21.74 21.30
C ALA A 46 7.38 20.78 20.43
N LEU A 47 6.77 19.69 19.96
CA LEU A 47 7.37 18.81 18.95
C LEU A 47 7.21 19.47 17.57
N PRO A 48 8.28 19.99 16.96
CA PRO A 48 8.19 20.61 15.64
C PRO A 48 7.96 19.51 14.59
N ILE A 49 6.75 19.42 14.06
CA ILE A 49 6.42 18.50 12.96
C ILE A 49 6.30 19.31 11.68
N ASP A 50 7.25 19.11 10.76
CA ASP A 50 7.18 19.71 9.43
C ASP A 50 6.22 18.90 8.55
N ARG A 51 5.06 19.49 8.24
CA ARG A 51 4.07 18.90 7.33
C ARG A 51 4.62 18.73 5.91
N ALA A 52 5.51 19.62 5.46
CA ALA A 52 6.09 19.61 4.12
C ALA A 52 7.22 18.59 3.96
N GLN A 53 7.89 18.22 5.06
CA GLN A 53 8.90 17.15 5.07
C GLN A 53 8.28 15.75 4.94
N GLY A 54 6.95 15.66 5.05
CA GLY A 54 6.18 14.42 5.05
C GLY A 54 6.49 13.52 3.85
N ASP A 55 7.18 12.43 4.14
CA ASP A 55 7.60 11.39 3.19
C ASP A 55 6.42 10.50 2.73
N PHE A 56 5.28 11.14 2.48
CA PHE A 56 4.01 10.49 2.12
C PHE A 56 4.12 9.74 0.80
N LEU A 57 4.91 10.26 -0.14
CA LEU A 57 5.19 9.55 -1.40
C LEU A 57 5.92 8.23 -1.13
N LEU A 58 6.93 8.23 -0.25
CA LEU A 58 7.62 7.00 0.14
C LEU A 58 6.66 6.05 0.85
N ALA A 59 5.81 6.54 1.75
CA ALA A 59 4.79 5.71 2.40
C ALA A 59 3.86 5.03 1.39
N ILE A 60 3.32 5.79 0.42
CA ILE A 60 2.47 5.25 -0.65
C ILE A 60 3.21 4.20 -1.47
N LEU A 61 4.46 4.47 -1.86
CA LEU A 61 5.27 3.53 -2.65
C LEU A 61 5.56 2.24 -1.87
N LEU A 62 5.94 2.35 -0.60
CA LEU A 62 6.23 1.19 0.25
C LEU A 62 4.98 0.35 0.51
N THR A 63 3.84 0.98 0.79
CA THR A 63 2.56 0.27 0.95
C THR A 63 2.15 -0.42 -0.34
N SER A 64 2.27 0.25 -1.49
CA SER A 64 1.94 -0.32 -2.79
C SER A 64 2.84 -1.51 -3.13
N LEU A 65 4.15 -1.37 -2.89
CA LEU A 65 5.12 -2.43 -3.10
C LEU A 65 4.85 -3.63 -2.17
N ALA A 66 4.58 -3.37 -0.90
CA ALA A 66 4.26 -4.41 0.08
C ALA A 66 2.99 -5.17 -0.31
N ALA A 67 1.93 -4.47 -0.74
CA ALA A 67 0.68 -5.10 -1.19
C ALA A 67 0.87 -5.93 -2.47
N MET A 68 1.62 -5.40 -3.44
CA MET A 68 2.00 -6.14 -4.65
C MET A 68 2.79 -7.40 -4.30
N LEU A 69 3.81 -7.29 -3.43
CA LEU A 69 4.60 -8.46 -2.99
C LEU A 69 3.75 -9.47 -2.22
N ALA A 70 2.82 -9.00 -1.38
CA ALA A 70 1.92 -9.86 -0.62
C ALA A 70 0.95 -10.64 -1.51
N SER A 71 0.47 -10.04 -2.61
CA SER A 71 -0.47 -10.71 -3.53
C SER A 71 0.16 -11.83 -4.35
N LEU A 72 1.49 -11.95 -4.39
CA LEU A 72 2.16 -13.11 -5.00
C LEU A 72 1.80 -14.41 -4.27
N LEU A 73 1.54 -14.38 -2.96
CA LEU A 73 1.19 -15.59 -2.21
C LEU A 73 -0.13 -16.21 -2.69
N PRO A 74 -1.27 -15.50 -2.72
CA PRO A 74 -2.51 -16.04 -3.27
C PRO A 74 -2.41 -16.35 -4.76
N ALA A 75 -1.73 -15.51 -5.54
CA ALA A 75 -1.56 -15.74 -6.98
C ALA A 75 -0.83 -17.07 -7.27
N ARG A 76 0.23 -17.38 -6.51
CA ARG A 76 0.94 -18.66 -6.59
C ARG A 76 0.09 -19.86 -6.17
N ARG A 77 -0.86 -19.67 -5.24
CA ARG A 77 -1.77 -20.74 -4.83
C ARG A 77 -2.80 -21.01 -5.93
N ALA A 78 -3.39 -19.95 -6.50
CA ALA A 78 -4.35 -20.06 -7.60
C ALA A 78 -3.75 -20.75 -8.83
N ALA A 79 -2.49 -20.47 -9.17
CA ALA A 79 -1.79 -21.13 -10.28
C ALA A 79 -1.63 -22.67 -10.12
N ARG A 80 -1.81 -23.20 -8.91
CA ARG A 80 -1.60 -24.62 -8.60
C ARG A 80 -2.90 -25.41 -8.47
N ILE A 81 -4.05 -24.75 -8.53
CA ILE A 81 -5.36 -25.42 -8.42
C ILE A 81 -5.69 -26.03 -9.77
N ASP A 82 -6.03 -27.33 -9.80
CA ASP A 82 -6.54 -27.98 -11.00
C ASP A 82 -7.94 -27.41 -11.30
N PRO A 83 -8.22 -26.95 -12.54
CA PRO A 83 -9.54 -26.51 -12.93
C PRO A 83 -10.64 -27.49 -12.56
N VAL A 84 -10.44 -28.80 -12.70
CA VAL A 84 -11.50 -29.79 -12.39
C VAL A 84 -11.84 -29.80 -10.90
N ASP A 85 -10.84 -29.65 -10.04
CA ASP A 85 -11.02 -29.56 -8.59
C ASP A 85 -11.71 -28.24 -8.19
N ALA A 86 -11.49 -27.17 -8.95
CA ALA A 86 -12.06 -25.85 -8.67
C ALA A 86 -13.57 -25.76 -8.94
N ILE A 87 -14.06 -26.47 -9.97
CA ILE A 87 -15.48 -26.48 -10.38
C ILE A 87 -16.24 -27.74 -9.94
N GLY A 88 -15.58 -28.66 -9.24
CA GLY A 88 -16.16 -29.94 -8.80
C GLY A 88 -17.52 -29.75 -8.12
N THR A 89 -18.59 -30.16 -8.80
CA THR A 89 -19.96 -30.30 -8.29
C THR A 89 -20.12 -31.55 -7.47
#